data_AF-A0A957Y755-F1
#
_entry.id   AF-A0A957Y755-F1
#
_cell.length_a   1.000
_cell.length_b   1.000
_cell.length_c   1.000
_cell.angle_alpha   90.00
_cell.angle_beta   90.00
_cell.angle_gamma   90.00
#
_symmetry.space_group_name_H-M   'P 1'
#
loop_
_entity.id
_entity.type
_entity.pdbx_description
1 polymer ?
#
loop_
_entity_poly.entity_id
_entity_poly.type
_entity_poly.pdbx_seq_one_letter_code
_entity_poly.pdbx_strand_id
1 'polypeptide(L)'
;MEAPTNKIHVRKIYNRSDLKRFILLCIIILAACADTQAKSVFTPTPLPTPTRIPTLTPVVDPAAQTASIPIGPCADPYLWPNLHISATGSYTQTQTEAAGPPICRIAPNTCAYNLLVGNLDANIIFKREEEPPFDEEDIKMHPAALLPLSRLSAMVQQEWNGQYQLRITDAYDSLLEHDLGQPDNTRRASLHFEGRALDLTTWPIEPELYSRLCMLAHCAGFDWVHNEGDHCHVAIKAESLCTMCSN
;
A
#
# COMPACT_ATOMS: atom_id res chain seq x y z
N MET A 1 -20.02 -43.77 31.73
CA MET A 1 -21.01 -43.28 30.74
C MET A 1 -20.26 -42.32 29.84
N GLU A 2 -19.62 -42.87 28.80
CA GLU A 2 -18.79 -42.12 27.84
C GLU A 2 -19.62 -41.83 26.58
N ALA A 3 -19.52 -40.61 26.07
CA ALA A 3 -20.16 -40.17 24.84
C ALA A 3 -19.31 -40.56 23.61
N PRO A 4 -19.91 -40.94 22.47
CA PRO A 4 -19.15 -41.36 21.29
C PRO A 4 -18.59 -40.18 20.50
N THR A 5 -17.34 -40.31 20.06
CA THR A 5 -16.64 -39.37 19.17
C THR A 5 -16.96 -39.66 17.71
N ASN A 6 -17.44 -38.65 16.98
CA ASN A 6 -17.76 -38.76 15.56
C ASN A 6 -16.56 -38.28 14.73
N LYS A 7 -15.76 -39.20 14.17
CA LYS A 7 -14.70 -38.88 13.19
C LYS A 7 -15.27 -39.04 11.78
N ILE A 8 -15.54 -37.93 11.10
CA ILE A 8 -15.86 -37.93 9.67
C ILE A 8 -14.55 -38.04 8.88
N HIS A 9 -14.36 -39.17 8.20
CA HIS A 9 -13.32 -39.36 7.19
C HIS A 9 -13.78 -38.77 5.86
N VAL A 10 -13.20 -37.66 5.43
CA VAL A 10 -13.36 -37.18 4.04
C VAL A 10 -12.31 -37.87 3.17
N ARG A 11 -12.70 -38.94 2.47
CA ARG A 11 -11.87 -39.52 1.40
C ARG A 11 -11.95 -38.61 0.18
N LYS A 12 -10.82 -37.97 -0.18
CA LYS A 12 -10.63 -37.37 -1.51
C LYS A 12 -10.47 -38.50 -2.52
N ILE A 13 -11.48 -38.73 -3.35
CA ILE A 13 -11.36 -39.52 -4.57
C ILE A 13 -11.45 -38.52 -5.73
N TYR A 14 -10.32 -38.17 -6.33
CA TYR A 14 -10.29 -37.56 -7.67
C TYR A 14 -9.72 -38.60 -8.62
N ASN A 15 -10.57 -39.14 -9.48
CA ASN A 15 -10.21 -40.17 -10.44
C ASN A 15 -9.67 -39.52 -11.71
N ARG A 16 -8.54 -40.02 -12.23
CA ARG A 16 -7.81 -39.47 -13.40
C ARG A 16 -8.58 -39.53 -14.73
N SER A 17 -9.81 -40.05 -14.73
CA SER A 17 -10.70 -40.19 -15.89
C SER A 17 -11.56 -38.96 -16.19
N ASP A 18 -11.75 -38.04 -15.24
CA ASP A 18 -12.66 -36.89 -15.42
C ASP A 18 -11.99 -35.69 -16.11
N LEU A 19 -10.65 -35.60 -16.06
CA LEU A 19 -9.90 -34.54 -16.73
C LEU A 19 -9.92 -34.67 -18.27
N LYS A 20 -10.08 -35.89 -18.79
CA LYS A 20 -10.14 -36.14 -20.25
C LYS A 20 -11.52 -35.88 -20.85
N ARG A 21 -12.59 -35.88 -20.06
CA ARG A 21 -13.96 -35.56 -20.53
C ARG A 21 -14.23 -34.06 -20.56
N PHE A 22 -13.59 -33.28 -19.69
CA PHE A 22 -13.70 -31.81 -19.70
C PHE A 22 -12.95 -31.16 -20.88
N ILE A 23 -11.80 -31.70 -21.28
CA ILE A 23 -10.99 -31.14 -22.37
C ILE A 23 -11.66 -31.36 -23.75
N LEU A 24 -12.41 -32.44 -23.93
CA LEU A 24 -13.08 -32.73 -25.21
C LEU A 24 -14.38 -31.93 -25.40
N LEU A 25 -15.03 -31.50 -24.32
CA LEU A 25 -16.27 -30.70 -24.40
C LEU A 25 -15.98 -29.22 -24.74
N CYS A 26 -14.81 -28.69 -24.36
CA CYS A 26 -14.39 -27.33 -24.74
C CYS A 26 -14.03 -27.17 -26.21
N ILE A 27 -13.66 -28.25 -26.90
CA ILE A 27 -13.24 -28.18 -28.32
C ILE A 27 -14.46 -28.13 -29.27
N ILE A 28 -15.62 -28.65 -28.86
CA ILE A 28 -16.81 -28.72 -29.74
C ILE A 28 -17.65 -27.44 -29.71
N ILE A 29 -17.52 -26.60 -28.68
CA ILE A 29 -18.29 -25.33 -28.58
C ILE A 29 -17.63 -24.18 -29.39
N LEU A 30 -16.38 -24.35 -29.85
CA LEU A 30 -15.65 -23.32 -30.61
C LEU A 30 -15.87 -23.36 -32.14
N ALA A 31 -16.71 -24.25 -32.67
CA ALA A 31 -16.83 -24.48 -34.12
C ALA A 31 -18.18 -24.07 -34.75
N ALA A 32 -19.06 -23.35 -34.04
CA ALA A 32 -20.34 -22.92 -34.59
C ALA A 32 -20.69 -21.50 -34.17
N CYS A 33 -19.98 -20.52 -34.74
CA CYS A 33 -20.43 -19.14 -34.93
C CYS A 33 -19.41 -18.42 -35.83
N ALA A 34 -19.27 -18.91 -37.06
CA ALA A 34 -18.65 -18.16 -38.14
C ALA A 34 -19.75 -17.89 -39.15
N ASP A 35 -20.42 -16.75 -39.04
CA ASP A 35 -20.80 -15.95 -40.20
C ASP A 35 -21.43 -14.61 -39.82
N THR A 36 -21.03 -13.59 -40.59
CA THR A 36 -21.56 -12.22 -40.68
C THR A 36 -21.39 -11.28 -39.48
N GLN A 37 -20.20 -10.64 -39.39
CA GLN A 37 -20.12 -9.25 -38.94
C GLN A 37 -19.44 -8.40 -40.01
N ALA A 38 -20.19 -7.43 -40.52
CA ALA A 38 -19.66 -6.36 -41.36
C ALA A 38 -18.53 -5.64 -40.60
N LYS A 39 -17.37 -5.51 -41.24
CA LYS A 39 -16.24 -4.74 -40.72
C LYS A 39 -16.63 -3.26 -40.65
N SER A 40 -17.18 -2.83 -39.51
CA SER A 40 -17.16 -1.42 -39.11
C SER A 40 -15.72 -1.09 -38.76
N VAL A 41 -15.06 -0.31 -39.62
CA VAL A 41 -13.74 0.26 -39.33
C VAL A 41 -13.94 1.33 -38.27
N PHE A 42 -13.83 0.94 -37.00
CA PHE A 42 -13.63 1.88 -35.91
C PHE A 42 -12.20 2.41 -36.05
N THR A 43 -12.05 3.62 -36.58
CA THR A 43 -10.83 4.40 -36.38
C THR A 43 -10.74 4.73 -34.89
N PRO A 44 -9.71 4.25 -34.15
CA PRO A 44 -9.52 4.69 -32.78
C PRO A 44 -9.24 6.19 -32.80
N THR A 45 -10.13 6.98 -32.22
CA THR A 45 -9.83 8.37 -31.90
C THR A 45 -8.62 8.35 -30.96
N PRO A 46 -7.53 9.07 -31.26
CA PRO A 46 -6.40 9.13 -30.36
C PRO A 46 -6.89 9.67 -29.02
N LEU A 47 -6.72 8.88 -27.95
CA LEU A 47 -6.90 9.36 -26.59
C LEU A 47 -5.99 10.59 -26.41
N PRO A 48 -6.47 11.67 -25.78
CA PRO A 48 -5.60 12.79 -25.46
C PRO A 48 -4.41 12.27 -24.66
N THR A 49 -3.21 12.53 -25.13
CA THR A 49 -1.97 12.25 -24.41
C THR A 49 -2.08 12.93 -23.04
N PRO A 50 -1.88 12.22 -21.92
CA PRO A 50 -1.86 12.87 -20.61
C PRO A 50 -0.74 13.92 -20.61
N THR A 51 -1.13 15.19 -20.57
CA THR A 51 -0.19 16.34 -20.63
C THR A 51 0.58 16.54 -19.32
N ARG A 52 0.35 15.69 -18.31
CA ARG A 52 1.15 15.65 -17.08
C ARG A 52 1.70 14.25 -16.89
N ILE A 53 2.99 14.12 -17.15
CA ILE A 53 3.81 13.07 -16.54
C ILE A 53 3.75 13.31 -15.03
N PRO A 54 3.60 12.27 -14.18
CA PRO A 54 3.78 12.44 -12.74
C PRO A 54 5.13 13.11 -12.53
N THR A 55 5.12 14.31 -11.97
CA THR A 55 6.36 14.97 -11.59
C THR A 55 6.90 14.16 -10.42
N LEU A 56 7.76 13.18 -10.70
CA LEU A 56 8.76 12.73 -9.74
C LEU A 56 9.58 13.99 -9.44
N THR A 57 9.16 14.76 -8.43
CA THR A 57 9.87 15.96 -8.06
C THR A 57 11.27 15.53 -7.68
N PRO A 58 12.32 15.93 -8.41
CA PRO A 58 13.64 15.89 -7.82
C PRO A 58 13.53 16.78 -6.59
N VAL A 59 13.79 16.21 -5.42
CA VAL A 59 13.97 17.01 -4.21
C VAL A 59 15.13 17.94 -4.54
N VAL A 60 14.81 19.21 -4.75
CA VAL A 60 15.77 20.32 -4.65
C VAL A 60 16.53 20.07 -3.38
N ASP A 61 17.85 19.85 -3.48
CA ASP A 61 18.83 19.63 -2.41
C ASP A 61 18.22 19.25 -1.05
N PRO A 62 18.47 18.05 -0.49
CA PRO A 62 18.04 17.72 0.87
C PRO A 62 18.46 18.77 1.90
N ALA A 63 19.54 19.52 1.63
CA ALA A 63 20.04 20.64 2.44
C ALA A 63 19.21 21.94 2.36
N ALA A 64 18.35 22.12 1.35
CA ALA A 64 17.61 23.36 1.11
C ALA A 64 16.20 23.37 1.74
N GLN A 65 15.63 22.19 2.07
CA GLN A 65 14.37 22.08 2.83
C GLN A 65 14.56 21.68 4.30
N THR A 66 15.80 21.48 4.75
CA THR A 66 16.14 21.44 6.17
C THR A 66 16.13 22.86 6.76
N ALA A 67 14.97 23.52 6.76
CA ALA A 67 14.64 24.36 7.90
C ALA A 67 14.48 23.38 9.06
N SER A 68 15.60 23.13 9.73
CA SER A 68 15.78 22.28 10.90
C SER A 68 14.81 22.69 12.01
N ILE A 69 13.56 22.19 11.95
CA ILE A 69 12.78 22.05 13.17
C ILE A 69 13.49 20.93 13.94
N PRO A 70 14.10 21.22 15.10
CA PRO A 70 14.72 20.18 15.89
C PRO A 70 13.65 19.15 16.20
N ILE A 71 13.82 17.97 15.64
CA ILE A 71 13.06 16.80 16.02
C ILE A 71 13.41 16.54 17.49
N GLY A 72 12.45 16.77 18.38
CA GLY A 72 12.61 16.44 19.80
C GLY A 72 12.90 14.95 19.98
N PRO A 73 13.57 14.54 21.06
CA PRO A 73 13.80 13.12 21.32
C PRO A 73 12.47 12.37 21.38
N CYS A 74 12.38 11.25 20.66
CA CYS A 74 11.24 10.36 20.72
C CYS A 74 11.22 9.66 22.09
N ALA A 75 10.42 10.20 23.01
CA ALA A 75 10.49 9.89 24.44
C ALA A 75 10.01 8.47 24.78
N ASP A 76 8.99 7.98 24.09
CA ASP A 76 8.53 6.61 24.27
C ASP A 76 9.46 5.64 23.50
N PRO A 77 9.83 4.50 24.10
CA PRO A 77 10.86 3.66 23.51
C PRO A 77 10.30 2.73 22.43
N TYR A 78 9.10 2.17 22.60
CA TYR A 78 8.59 1.09 21.73
C TYR A 78 7.06 1.14 21.58
N LEU A 79 6.56 0.83 20.39
CA LEU A 79 5.18 0.44 20.13
C LEU A 79 5.16 -1.08 19.92
N TRP A 80 4.67 -1.85 20.88
CA TRP A 80 4.69 -3.32 20.82
C TRP A 80 3.74 -3.89 19.75
N PRO A 81 3.96 -5.12 19.26
CA PRO A 81 3.09 -5.77 18.27
C PRO A 81 1.62 -5.78 18.69
N ASN A 82 0.74 -5.56 17.71
CA ASN A 82 -0.71 -5.42 17.83
C ASN A 82 -1.19 -4.18 18.61
N LEU A 83 -0.31 -3.20 18.88
CA LEU A 83 -0.70 -1.90 19.41
C LEU A 83 -0.67 -0.84 18.31
N HIS A 84 -1.52 0.17 18.46
CA HIS A 84 -1.49 1.38 17.65
C HIS A 84 -1.40 2.61 18.53
N ILE A 85 -1.00 3.73 17.94
CA ILE A 85 -0.98 5.05 18.58
C ILE A 85 -1.34 6.11 17.54
N SER A 86 -2.21 7.05 17.90
CA SER A 86 -2.51 8.22 17.07
C SER A 86 -1.58 9.39 17.39
N ALA A 87 -1.55 10.42 16.54
CA ALA A 87 -0.80 11.65 16.78
C ALA A 87 -1.17 12.38 18.09
N THR A 88 -2.34 12.08 18.68
CA THR A 88 -2.74 12.63 19.99
C THR A 88 -2.21 11.81 21.18
N GLY A 89 -1.48 10.73 20.92
CA GLY A 89 -1.02 9.76 21.92
C GLY A 89 -2.09 8.74 22.35
N SER A 90 -3.20 8.62 21.60
CA SER A 90 -4.27 7.68 21.92
C SER A 90 -3.97 6.28 21.38
N TYR A 91 -4.02 5.28 22.27
CA TYR A 91 -3.92 3.85 21.92
C TYR A 91 -5.27 3.20 21.59
N THR A 92 -6.33 4.00 21.47
CA THR A 92 -7.70 3.50 21.23
C THR A 92 -8.37 4.16 20.03
N GLN A 93 -7.81 5.26 19.52
CA GLN A 93 -8.32 5.89 18.31
C GLN A 93 -8.00 4.99 17.10
N THR A 94 -9.06 4.62 16.39
CA THR A 94 -8.96 3.88 15.14
C THR A 94 -8.26 4.71 14.06
N GLN A 95 -7.73 4.03 13.04
CA GLN A 95 -7.17 4.70 11.86
C GLN A 95 -8.17 5.68 11.22
N THR A 96 -9.43 5.30 11.13
CA THR A 96 -10.49 6.17 10.59
C THR A 96 -10.72 7.43 11.42
N GLU A 97 -10.62 7.36 12.76
CA GLU A 97 -10.77 8.54 13.62
C GLU A 97 -9.55 9.47 13.54
N ALA A 98 -8.35 8.89 13.46
CA ALA A 98 -7.08 9.62 13.46
C ALA A 98 -6.75 10.19 12.08
N ALA A 99 -6.69 9.34 11.06
CA ALA A 99 -6.34 9.68 9.70
C ALA A 99 -7.57 10.10 8.87
N GLY A 100 -8.79 9.69 9.23
CA GLY A 100 -9.99 9.88 8.40
C GLY A 100 -10.27 8.66 7.51
N PRO A 101 -11.52 8.47 7.04
CA PRO A 101 -11.88 7.31 6.23
C PRO A 101 -11.25 7.38 4.82
N PRO A 102 -11.15 6.24 4.13
CA PRO A 102 -10.95 6.24 2.67
C PRO A 102 -12.18 6.87 2.00
N ILE A 103 -11.95 7.73 1.03
CA ILE A 103 -12.99 8.42 0.25
C ILE A 103 -13.20 7.73 -1.10
N CYS A 104 -12.11 7.31 -1.73
CA CYS A 104 -12.12 6.70 -3.05
C CYS A 104 -11.02 5.63 -3.15
N ARG A 105 -10.96 5.03 -4.33
CA ARG A 105 -9.74 4.35 -4.78
C ARG A 105 -9.20 5.11 -5.96
N ILE A 106 -7.97 5.57 -5.82
CA ILE A 106 -7.27 6.22 -6.90
C ILE A 106 -6.99 5.14 -7.94
N ALA A 107 -7.52 5.31 -9.16
CA ALA A 107 -7.20 4.42 -10.27
C ALA A 107 -5.99 4.97 -11.04
N PRO A 108 -5.16 4.11 -11.65
CA PRO A 108 -4.04 4.55 -12.48
C PRO A 108 -4.48 5.54 -13.58
N ASN A 109 -3.61 6.50 -13.91
CA ASN A 109 -3.82 7.54 -14.93
C ASN A 109 -4.98 8.52 -14.68
N THR A 110 -5.57 8.54 -13.48
CA THR A 110 -6.55 9.57 -13.09
C THR A 110 -5.87 10.87 -12.66
N CYS A 111 -6.64 11.97 -12.54
CA CYS A 111 -6.15 13.22 -11.96
C CYS A 111 -5.52 12.99 -10.57
N ALA A 112 -6.19 12.23 -9.71
CA ALA A 112 -5.71 11.94 -8.36
C ALA A 112 -4.40 11.14 -8.39
N TYR A 113 -4.29 10.16 -9.30
CA TYR A 113 -3.06 9.38 -9.48
C TYR A 113 -1.87 10.26 -9.88
N ASN A 114 -2.09 11.22 -10.78
CA ASN A 114 -1.02 12.13 -11.23
C ASN A 114 -0.57 13.14 -10.16
N LEU A 115 -1.26 13.21 -9.01
CA LEU A 115 -0.89 14.01 -7.85
C LEU A 115 -0.16 13.19 -6.77
N LEU A 116 -0.08 11.86 -6.92
CA LEU A 116 0.80 11.05 -6.08
C LEU A 116 2.25 11.42 -6.39
N VAL A 117 3.06 11.42 -5.34
CA VAL A 117 4.48 11.79 -5.37
C VAL A 117 5.31 10.69 -4.74
N GLY A 118 6.63 10.78 -4.82
CA GLY A 118 7.52 9.87 -4.11
C GLY A 118 8.69 10.59 -3.46
N ASN A 119 9.21 9.99 -2.39
CA ASN A 119 10.42 10.46 -1.73
C ASN A 119 11.63 9.68 -2.22
N LEU A 120 12.42 10.27 -3.12
CA LEU A 120 13.59 9.62 -3.72
C LEU A 120 14.88 9.84 -2.91
N ASP A 121 14.77 10.07 -1.59
CA ASP A 121 15.91 10.03 -0.67
C ASP A 121 16.63 8.68 -0.82
N ALA A 122 17.94 8.72 -1.09
CA ALA A 122 18.77 7.53 -1.27
C ALA A 122 18.86 6.68 0.01
N ASN A 123 18.47 7.21 1.17
CA ASN A 123 18.39 6.48 2.43
C ASN A 123 17.08 5.68 2.59
N ILE A 124 16.14 5.79 1.65
CA ILE A 124 14.89 5.03 1.64
C ILE A 124 15.00 3.91 0.58
N ILE A 125 14.75 2.69 1.03
CA ILE A 125 14.66 1.50 0.19
C ILE A 125 13.20 1.24 -0.14
N PHE A 126 12.91 0.90 -1.39
CA PHE A 126 11.58 0.47 -1.84
C PHE A 126 11.66 -1.00 -2.24
N LYS A 127 10.68 -1.81 -1.84
CA LYS A 127 10.70 -3.26 -2.03
C LYS A 127 10.45 -3.64 -3.49
N ARG A 128 9.47 -2.98 -4.14
CA ARG A 128 9.15 -3.12 -5.57
C ARG A 128 8.96 -4.57 -5.98
N GLU A 129 8.18 -5.31 -5.21
CA GLU A 129 7.93 -6.73 -5.43
C GLU A 129 6.86 -6.99 -6.48
N GLU A 130 5.99 -6.02 -6.77
CA GLU A 130 4.93 -6.21 -7.75
C GLU A 130 5.55 -6.36 -9.13
N GLU A 131 4.91 -7.15 -9.99
CA GLU A 131 5.35 -7.27 -11.37
C GLU A 131 5.02 -5.98 -12.16
N PRO A 132 5.86 -5.59 -13.12
CA PRO A 132 5.56 -4.46 -13.99
C PRO A 132 4.15 -4.56 -14.62
N PRO A 133 3.38 -3.45 -14.68
CA PRO A 133 3.81 -2.06 -14.44
C PRO A 133 3.62 -1.55 -13.00
N PHE A 134 3.43 -2.44 -12.01
CA PHE A 134 3.07 -2.06 -10.64
C PHE A 134 4.29 -1.91 -9.70
N ASP A 135 5.49 -2.27 -10.17
CA ASP A 135 6.76 -2.24 -9.42
C ASP A 135 7.23 -0.84 -8.96
N GLU A 136 6.48 0.22 -9.31
CA GLU A 136 6.72 1.58 -8.83
C GLU A 136 5.70 2.06 -7.80
N GLU A 137 4.69 1.27 -7.45
CA GLU A 137 3.60 1.73 -6.59
C GLU A 137 4.06 2.03 -5.15
N ASP A 138 5.05 1.29 -4.65
CA ASP A 138 5.80 1.58 -3.41
C ASP A 138 6.35 3.00 -3.29
N ILE A 139 6.64 3.64 -4.41
CA ILE A 139 7.16 5.01 -4.43
C ILE A 139 6.02 6.03 -4.32
N LYS A 140 4.80 5.66 -4.72
CA LYS A 140 3.69 6.59 -4.92
C LYS A 140 2.92 6.73 -3.62
N MET A 141 2.85 7.96 -3.13
CA MET A 141 2.17 8.31 -1.89
C MET A 141 1.53 9.70 -1.98
N HIS A 142 0.62 9.97 -1.06
CA HIS A 142 0.01 11.28 -0.90
C HIS A 142 1.08 12.33 -0.56
N PRO A 143 1.05 13.55 -1.12
CA PRO A 143 2.06 14.58 -0.84
C PRO A 143 2.28 14.90 0.64
N ALA A 144 1.22 14.82 1.44
CA ALA A 144 1.28 15.00 2.89
C ALA A 144 2.18 13.97 3.63
N ALA A 145 2.46 12.82 3.03
CA ALA A 145 3.34 11.80 3.61
C ALA A 145 4.84 12.16 3.48
N LEU A 146 5.22 13.08 2.58
CA LEU A 146 6.63 13.39 2.32
C LEU A 146 7.38 13.91 3.56
N LEU A 147 6.75 14.81 4.33
CA LEU A 147 7.37 15.39 5.52
C LEU A 147 7.61 14.36 6.64
N PRO A 148 6.60 13.61 7.12
CA PRO A 148 6.83 12.58 8.15
C PRO A 148 7.75 11.48 7.64
N LEU A 149 7.67 11.08 6.37
CA LEU A 149 8.58 10.09 5.81
C LEU A 149 10.05 10.57 5.80
N SER A 150 10.30 11.82 5.40
CA SER A 150 11.67 12.39 5.41
C SER A 150 12.24 12.49 6.82
N ARG A 151 11.39 12.87 7.80
CA ARG A 151 11.78 12.88 9.22
C ARG A 151 12.09 11.48 9.72
N LEU A 152 11.27 10.50 9.37
CA LEU A 152 11.48 9.11 9.76
C LEU A 152 12.79 8.56 9.17
N SER A 153 13.07 8.79 7.89
CA SER A 153 14.35 8.42 7.25
C SER A 153 15.55 8.94 8.06
N ALA A 154 15.54 10.23 8.42
CA ALA A 154 16.59 10.85 9.23
C ALA A 154 16.66 10.27 10.65
N MET A 155 15.52 10.01 11.29
CA MET A 155 15.47 9.37 12.61
C MET A 155 16.03 7.95 12.59
N VAL A 156 15.69 7.14 11.58
CA VAL A 156 16.23 5.78 11.39
C VAL A 156 17.76 5.82 11.27
N GLN A 157 18.27 6.73 10.44
CA GLN A 157 19.72 6.92 10.30
C GLN A 157 20.36 7.30 11.64
N GLN A 158 19.75 8.21 12.40
CA GLN A 158 20.27 8.65 13.68
C GLN A 158 20.20 7.56 14.77
N GLU A 159 19.05 6.90 14.91
CA GLU A 159 18.78 5.89 15.94
C GLU A 159 19.80 4.75 15.90
N TRP A 160 20.18 4.34 14.69
CA TRP A 160 21.07 3.20 14.48
C TRP A 160 22.40 3.57 13.85
N ASN A 161 22.84 4.82 14.01
CA ASN A 161 24.15 5.30 13.53
C ASN A 161 24.45 4.95 12.06
N GLY A 162 23.43 5.04 11.19
CA GLY A 162 23.50 4.76 9.76
C GLY A 162 23.57 3.27 9.38
N GLN A 163 23.48 2.35 10.34
CA GLN A 163 23.53 0.90 10.06
C GLN A 163 22.26 0.37 9.37
N TYR A 164 21.13 1.06 9.57
CA TYR A 164 19.85 0.70 8.99
C TYR A 164 19.26 1.84 8.18
N GLN A 165 18.58 1.49 7.10
CA GLN A 165 17.80 2.37 6.26
C GLN A 165 16.31 2.11 6.47
N LEU A 166 15.49 3.11 6.18
CA LEU A 166 14.05 2.93 6.14
C LEU A 166 13.71 2.15 4.88
N ARG A 167 12.79 1.19 4.98
CA ARG A 167 12.30 0.44 3.82
C ARG A 167 10.79 0.48 3.75
N ILE A 168 10.26 0.93 2.63
CA ILE A 168 8.84 0.86 2.30
C ILE A 168 8.61 -0.47 1.60
N THR A 169 7.63 -1.24 2.09
CA THR A 169 7.18 -2.49 1.46
C THR A 169 5.90 -2.33 0.68
N ASP A 170 5.04 -1.40 1.09
CA ASP A 170 3.79 -1.10 0.42
C ASP A 170 3.46 0.38 0.60
N ALA A 171 2.85 1.00 -0.41
CA ALA A 171 2.40 2.39 -0.36
C ALA A 171 1.04 2.58 -1.05
N TYR A 172 1.01 3.21 -2.22
CA TYR A 172 -0.18 3.15 -3.07
C TYR A 172 -0.39 1.71 -3.53
N ASP A 173 -1.63 1.23 -3.54
CA ASP A 173 -1.98 -0.13 -3.91
C ASP A 173 -3.18 -0.11 -4.89
N SER A 174 -2.92 -0.35 -6.17
CA SER A 174 -3.98 -0.46 -7.18
C SER A 174 -4.50 -1.89 -7.37
N LEU A 175 -3.76 -2.90 -6.88
CA LEU A 175 -4.10 -4.32 -6.97
C LEU A 175 -5.05 -4.78 -5.86
N LEU A 176 -5.29 -3.91 -4.88
CA LEU A 176 -6.23 -4.04 -3.77
C LEU A 176 -5.84 -5.15 -2.78
N GLU A 177 -4.55 -5.34 -2.54
CA GLU A 177 -3.96 -6.37 -1.67
C GLU A 177 -4.22 -6.12 -0.18
N HIS A 178 -4.39 -4.86 0.23
CA HIS A 178 -4.62 -4.48 1.63
C HIS A 178 -6.06 -4.74 2.13
N ASP A 179 -6.87 -5.49 1.38
CA ASP A 179 -8.20 -5.94 1.81
C ASP A 179 -8.67 -7.19 1.02
N LEU A 180 -7.78 -8.18 0.86
CA LEU A 180 -8.11 -9.42 0.14
C LEU A 180 -9.24 -10.24 0.78
N GLY A 181 -9.44 -10.10 2.09
CA GLY A 181 -10.52 -10.76 2.84
C GLY A 181 -11.91 -10.24 2.45
N GLN A 182 -12.00 -9.07 1.82
CA GLN A 182 -13.23 -8.52 1.29
C GLN A 182 -13.45 -8.99 -0.16
N PRO A 183 -14.41 -9.91 -0.41
CA PRO A 183 -14.66 -10.43 -1.77
C PRO A 183 -15.32 -9.41 -2.71
N ASP A 184 -15.92 -8.36 -2.16
CA ASP A 184 -16.54 -7.31 -2.95
C ASP A 184 -15.56 -6.15 -3.13
N ASN A 185 -15.00 -6.06 -4.33
CA ASN A 185 -14.13 -4.97 -4.73
C ASN A 185 -14.81 -3.61 -4.68
N THR A 186 -16.07 -3.41 -4.31
CA THR A 186 -16.61 -2.06 -4.05
C THR A 186 -16.55 -1.68 -2.57
N ARG A 187 -16.33 -2.67 -1.68
CA ARG A 187 -16.34 -2.50 -0.23
C ARG A 187 -14.95 -2.55 0.41
N ARG A 188 -13.89 -2.71 -0.37
CA ARG A 188 -12.52 -2.59 0.12
C ARG A 188 -12.22 -1.16 0.56
N ALA A 189 -11.66 -0.99 1.76
CA ALA A 189 -11.57 0.30 2.44
C ALA A 189 -10.21 0.56 3.12
N SER A 190 -9.11 0.38 2.39
CA SER A 190 -7.76 0.72 2.85
C SER A 190 -7.33 2.13 2.43
N LEU A 191 -6.52 2.80 3.25
CA LEU A 191 -5.88 4.07 2.91
C LEU A 191 -4.71 3.91 1.92
N HIS A 192 -4.19 2.71 1.71
CA HIS A 192 -3.23 2.41 0.64
C HIS A 192 -3.82 2.73 -0.73
N PHE A 193 -5.13 2.55 -0.92
CA PHE A 193 -5.80 2.86 -2.19
C PHE A 193 -5.86 4.36 -2.51
N GLU A 194 -5.50 5.22 -1.56
CA GLU A 194 -5.37 6.68 -1.72
C GLU A 194 -3.91 7.16 -1.60
N GLY A 195 -2.95 6.23 -1.44
CA GLY A 195 -1.56 6.54 -1.12
C GLY A 195 -1.38 7.21 0.25
N ARG A 196 -2.35 7.07 1.16
CA ARG A 196 -2.36 7.71 2.49
C ARG A 196 -1.88 6.81 3.61
N ALA A 197 -1.50 5.59 3.29
CA ALA A 197 -0.84 4.66 4.20
C ALA A 197 0.43 4.09 3.55
N LEU A 198 1.34 3.61 4.40
CA LEU A 198 2.60 2.98 4.02
C LEU A 198 2.88 1.83 4.99
N ASP A 199 3.47 0.76 4.50
CA ASP A 199 4.01 -0.32 5.32
C ASP A 199 5.54 -0.26 5.33
N LEU A 200 6.10 -0.28 6.55
CA LEU A 200 7.50 0.06 6.79
C LEU A 200 8.24 -1.08 7.48
N THR A 201 9.48 -1.27 7.05
CA THR A 201 10.47 -2.16 7.66
C THR A 201 11.82 -1.45 7.75
N THR A 202 12.79 -2.09 8.39
CA THR A 202 14.20 -1.71 8.29
C THR A 202 14.87 -2.38 7.09
N TRP A 203 15.95 -1.79 6.60
CA TRP A 203 16.90 -2.45 5.71
C TRP A 203 18.32 -2.39 6.29
N PRO A 204 19.02 -3.53 6.49
CA PRO A 204 18.54 -4.91 6.33
C PRO A 204 17.30 -5.23 7.18
N ILE A 205 16.52 -6.22 6.75
CA ILE A 205 15.29 -6.65 7.41
C ILE A 205 15.63 -7.20 8.79
N GLU A 206 15.20 -6.52 9.85
CA GLU A 206 15.40 -6.94 11.24
C GLU A 206 14.13 -6.70 12.07
N PRO A 207 13.25 -7.71 12.21
CA PRO A 207 11.96 -7.58 12.89
C PRO A 207 12.05 -7.16 14.36
N GLU A 208 13.15 -7.46 15.05
CA GLU A 208 13.36 -7.03 16.44
C GLU A 208 13.36 -5.50 16.59
N LEU A 209 13.62 -4.76 15.50
CA LEU A 209 13.63 -3.30 15.49
C LEU A 209 12.26 -2.66 15.22
N TYR A 210 11.25 -3.40 14.79
CA TYR A 210 9.99 -2.82 14.29
C TYR A 210 9.21 -2.08 15.37
N SER A 211 9.28 -2.55 16.61
CA SER A 211 8.65 -1.84 17.74
C SER A 211 9.26 -0.45 17.94
N ARG A 212 10.58 -0.30 17.72
CA ARG A 212 11.25 1.00 17.77
C ARG A 212 10.97 1.83 16.52
N LEU A 213 11.03 1.21 15.34
CA LEU A 213 10.70 1.84 14.06
C LEU A 213 9.30 2.49 14.09
N CYS A 214 8.29 1.78 14.59
CA CYS A 214 6.95 2.33 14.73
C CYS A 214 6.88 3.52 15.67
N MET A 215 7.60 3.47 16.78
CA MET A 215 7.62 4.60 17.71
C MET A 215 8.31 5.83 17.08
N LEU A 216 9.39 5.62 16.32
CA LEU A 216 10.01 6.68 15.52
C LEU A 216 9.02 7.24 14.48
N ALA A 217 8.21 6.40 13.84
CA ALA A 217 7.19 6.85 12.89
C ALA A 217 6.14 7.76 13.55
N HIS A 218 5.69 7.40 14.76
CA HIS A 218 4.78 8.27 15.54
C HIS A 218 5.45 9.64 15.80
N CYS A 219 6.69 9.64 16.27
CA CYS A 219 7.46 10.86 16.52
C CYS A 219 7.76 11.65 15.23
N ALA A 220 7.85 11.00 14.07
CA ALA A 220 8.08 11.64 12.78
C ALA A 220 6.87 12.45 12.31
N GLY A 221 5.68 12.16 12.85
CA GLY A 221 4.45 12.91 12.62
C GLY A 221 3.42 12.18 11.76
N PHE A 222 3.45 10.85 11.71
CA PHE A 222 2.33 10.08 11.16
C PHE A 222 1.11 10.20 12.09
N ASP A 223 -0.08 10.37 11.51
CA ASP A 223 -1.32 10.60 12.26
C ASP A 223 -1.82 9.35 12.98
N TRP A 224 -1.50 8.18 12.44
CA TRP A 224 -1.78 6.88 13.02
C TRP A 224 -0.67 5.89 12.69
N VAL A 225 -0.24 5.13 13.69
CA VAL A 225 0.80 4.11 13.54
C VAL A 225 0.35 2.83 14.22
N HIS A 226 0.48 1.70 13.54
CA HIS A 226 0.17 0.38 14.06
C HIS A 226 1.33 -0.58 13.82
N ASN A 227 1.75 -1.26 14.89
CA ASN A 227 2.70 -2.34 14.76
C ASN A 227 1.93 -3.63 14.45
N GLU A 228 1.92 -4.06 13.19
CA GLU A 228 1.23 -5.29 12.74
C GLU A 228 2.02 -6.56 13.08
N GLY A 229 3.24 -6.41 13.59
CA GLY A 229 4.12 -7.47 14.06
C GLY A 229 5.20 -7.84 13.06
N ASP A 230 4.87 -7.93 11.77
CA ASP A 230 5.80 -8.22 10.67
C ASP A 230 6.17 -6.98 9.83
N HIS A 231 5.52 -5.85 10.08
CA HIS A 231 5.87 -4.53 9.56
C HIS A 231 5.23 -3.45 10.44
N CYS A 232 5.56 -2.19 10.15
CA CYS A 232 4.94 -1.03 10.75
C CYS A 232 4.01 -0.33 9.77
N HIS A 233 2.71 -0.38 10.02
CA HIS A 233 1.72 0.34 9.23
C HIS A 233 1.61 1.79 9.73
N VAL A 234 1.64 2.75 8.81
CA VAL A 234 1.48 4.16 9.12
C VAL A 234 0.45 4.82 8.21
N ALA A 235 -0.29 5.79 8.71
CA ALA A 235 -1.26 6.54 7.94
C ALA A 235 -1.22 8.05 8.22
N ILE A 236 -1.60 8.85 7.22
CA ILE A 236 -1.72 10.30 7.33
C ILE A 236 -3.15 10.80 7.14
N LYS A 237 -3.45 11.89 7.83
CA LYS A 237 -4.64 12.70 7.67
C LYS A 237 -4.38 13.73 6.59
N ALA A 238 -5.15 13.66 5.51
CA ALA A 238 -5.13 14.65 4.45
C ALA A 238 -6.48 14.72 3.74
N GLU A 239 -6.71 15.83 3.04
CA GLU A 239 -7.79 15.92 2.07
C GLU A 239 -7.54 14.92 0.94
N SER A 240 -8.55 14.11 0.58
CA SER A 240 -8.41 13.10 -0.47
C SER A 240 -8.12 13.76 -1.82
N LEU A 241 -7.13 13.25 -2.55
CA LEU A 241 -6.81 13.66 -3.92
C LEU A 241 -8.01 13.49 -4.86
N CYS A 242 -8.90 12.52 -4.59
CA CYS A 242 -10.13 12.35 -5.36
C CYS A 242 -11.10 13.52 -5.17
N THR A 243 -11.26 14.02 -3.95
CA THR A 243 -12.09 15.20 -3.69
C THR A 243 -11.52 16.42 -4.42
N MET A 244 -10.21 16.62 -4.36
CA MET A 244 -9.56 17.73 -5.05
C MET A 244 -9.70 17.67 -6.58
N CYS A 245 -9.68 16.47 -7.15
CA CYS A 245 -9.81 16.25 -8.59
C CYS A 245 -11.25 16.12 -9.11
N SER A 246 -12.25 16.16 -8.21
CA SER A 246 -13.67 16.08 -8.58
C SER A 246 -14.30 17.46 -8.83
N ASN A 247 -13.53 18.54 -8.66
CA ASN A 247 -13.96 19.93 -8.83
C ASN A 247 -13.44 20.56 -10.13
#